data_AF-A0A5C9EVP6-F1
#
_entry.id   AF-A0A5C9EVP6-F1
#
_cell.length_a   1.000
_cell.length_b   1.000
_cell.length_c   1.000
_cell.angle_alpha   90.00
_cell.angle_beta   90.00
_cell.angle_gamma   90.00
#
_symmetry.space_group_name_H-M   'P 1'
#
loop_
_entity.id
_entity.type
_entity.pdbx_description
1 polymer ?
#
loop_
_entity_poly.entity_id
_entity_poly.type
_entity_poly.pdbx_seq_one_letter_code
_entity_poly.pdbx_strand_id
1 'polypeptide(L)' 'MTKNNKIEKKKSPMQNITINIPECYDDNIQKLIGMGLVSSRSEAIRTAIREYLQKEYSVNLELLEFFKDEKED' A
#
# COMPACT_ATOMS: atom_id res chain seq x y z
N MET A 1 -33.29 11.10 -20.53
CA MET A 1 -31.87 10.85 -20.87
C MET A 1 -31.03 11.22 -19.66
N THR A 2 -30.78 10.27 -18.77
CA THR A 2 -30.05 10.51 -17.52
C THR A 2 -28.57 10.34 -17.79
N LYS A 3 -27.79 11.41 -17.62
CA LYS A 3 -26.34 11.39 -17.82
C LYS A 3 -25.70 10.60 -16.67
N ASN A 4 -25.25 9.37 -16.95
CA ASN A 4 -24.37 8.62 -16.07
C ASN A 4 -23.02 9.34 -16.00
N ASN A 5 -22.83 10.20 -15.00
CA ASN A 5 -21.50 10.65 -14.63
C ASN A 5 -20.79 9.48 -13.94
N LYS A 6 -20.05 8.68 -14.72
CA LYS A 6 -19.00 7.82 -14.18
C LYS A 6 -18.00 8.75 -13.51
N ILE A 7 -17.97 8.78 -12.18
CA ILE A 7 -16.87 9.38 -11.43
C ILE A 7 -15.64 8.51 -11.74
N GLU A 8 -14.85 8.93 -12.73
CA GLU A 8 -13.53 8.36 -12.96
C GLU A 8 -12.72 8.62 -11.69
N LYS A 9 -12.58 7.60 -10.81
CA LYS A 9 -11.68 7.66 -9.65
C LYS A 9 -10.28 7.91 -10.17
N LYS A 10 -9.89 9.18 -10.21
CA LYS A 10 -8.59 9.63 -10.71
C LYS A 10 -7.51 8.95 -9.87
N LYS A 11 -6.64 8.16 -10.51
CA LYS A 11 -5.56 7.43 -9.82
C LYS A 11 -4.71 8.43 -9.03
N SER A 12 -4.68 8.30 -7.72
CA SER A 12 -3.86 9.16 -6.87
C SER A 12 -2.38 9.03 -7.25
N PRO A 13 -1.65 10.14 -7.41
CA PRO A 13 -0.25 10.11 -7.81
C PRO A 13 0.64 9.50 -6.71
N MET A 14 1.73 8.83 -7.11
CA MET A 14 2.76 8.37 -6.16
C MET A 14 3.36 9.56 -5.41
N GLN A 15 3.56 9.40 -4.11
CA GLN A 15 4.19 10.39 -3.24
C GLN A 15 5.57 9.91 -2.81
N ASN A 16 6.54 10.83 -2.80
CA ASN A 16 7.86 10.55 -2.23
C ASN A 16 7.81 10.81 -0.72
N ILE A 17 8.17 9.80 0.06
CA ILE A 17 8.20 9.87 1.52
C ILE A 17 9.62 9.61 2.02
N THR A 18 10.03 10.32 3.07
CA THR A 18 11.24 10.01 3.82
C THR A 18 10.83 9.33 5.10
N ILE A 19 11.41 8.15 5.38
CA ILE A 19 11.12 7.36 6.58
C ILE A 19 12.42 7.14 7.35
N ASN A 20 12.33 7.12 8.68
CA ASN A 20 13.43 6.71 9.54
C ASN A 20 13.18 5.28 9.99
N ILE A 21 14.13 4.38 9.70
CA ILE A 21 14.03 2.96 10.05
C ILE A 21 15.34 2.48 10.67
N PRO A 22 15.31 1.42 11.50
CA PRO A 22 16.52 0.78 11.99
C PRO A 22 17.44 0.34 10.85
N GLU A 23 18.75 0.51 11.04
CA GLU A 23 19.78 0.14 10.04
C GLU A 23 19.67 -1.33 9.62
N CYS A 24 19.39 -2.22 10.58
CA CYS A 24 19.23 -3.64 10.31
C CYS A 24 18.12 -3.96 9.29
N TYR A 25 17.11 -3.09 9.13
CA TYR A 25 16.08 -3.27 8.12
C TYR A 25 16.57 -2.87 6.73
N ASP A 26 17.29 -1.75 6.60
CA ASP A 26 17.87 -1.35 5.31
C ASP A 26 18.89 -2.39 4.85
N ASP A 27 19.76 -2.88 5.74
CA ASP A 27 20.72 -3.95 5.43
C ASP A 27 20.06 -5.20 4.87
N ASN A 28 18.95 -5.63 5.48
CA ASN A 28 18.23 -6.81 5.02
C ASN A 28 17.50 -6.54 3.70
N ILE A 29 16.97 -5.34 3.48
CA ILE A 29 16.40 -4.94 2.18
C ILE A 29 17.48 -4.98 1.10
N GLN A 30 18.68 -4.47 1.37
CA GLN A 30 19.80 -4.52 0.42
C GLN A 30 20.20 -5.95 0.07
N LYS A 31 20.21 -6.87 1.05
CA LYS A 31 20.44 -8.30 0.79
C LYS A 31 19.35 -8.88 -0.14
N LEU A 32 18.08 -8.55 0.09
CA LEU A 32 16.98 -9.01 -0.76
C LEU A 32 17.12 -8.48 -2.20
N ILE A 33 17.59 -7.24 -2.37
CA ILE A 33 17.91 -6.68 -3.69
C ILE A 33 19.08 -7.44 -4.33
N GLY A 34 20.16 -7.68 -3.58
CA GLY A 34 21.34 -8.40 -4.05
C GLY A 34 21.05 -9.84 -4.46
N MET A 35 20.05 -10.48 -3.85
CA MET A 35 19.56 -11.81 -4.23
C MET A 35 18.61 -11.78 -5.44
N GLY A 36 18.20 -10.60 -5.91
CA GLY A 36 17.27 -10.44 -7.03
C GLY A 36 15.80 -10.68 -6.68
N LEU A 37 15.44 -10.73 -5.40
CA LEU A 37 14.05 -10.93 -4.98
C LEU A 37 13.19 -9.67 -5.13
N VAL A 38 13.81 -8.49 -5.02
CA VAL A 38 13.16 -7.19 -5.16
C VAL A 38 14.01 -6.28 -6.03
N SER A 39 13.36 -5.46 -6.86
CA SER A 39 14.04 -4.61 -7.84
C SER A 39 14.68 -3.36 -7.25
N SER A 40 14.19 -2.89 -6.10
CA SER A 40 14.66 -1.68 -5.43
C SER A 40 14.18 -1.60 -3.98
N ARG A 41 14.77 -0.69 -3.19
CA ARG A 41 14.30 -0.37 -1.84
C ARG A 41 12.83 0.07 -1.85
N SER A 42 12.46 0.97 -2.75
CA SER A 42 11.08 1.47 -2.85
C SER A 42 10.10 0.35 -3.17
N GLU A 43 10.49 -0.62 -4.00
CA GLU A 43 9.63 -1.77 -4.31
C GLU A 43 9.48 -2.69 -3.10
N ALA A 44 10.57 -2.98 -2.39
CA ALA A 44 10.52 -3.77 -1.15
C ALA A 44 9.57 -3.15 -0.12
N ILE A 45 9.67 -1.83 0.10
CA ILE A 45 8.78 -1.11 1.02
C ILE A 45 7.33 -1.12 0.54
N ARG A 46 7.08 -0.90 -0.76
CA ARG A 46 5.72 -0.97 -1.33
C ARG A 46 5.08 -2.33 -1.15
N THR A 47 5.83 -3.40 -1.39
CA THR A 47 5.35 -4.78 -1.21
C THR A 47 5.06 -5.07 0.26
N ALA A 48 5.98 -4.73 1.17
CA ALA A 48 5.78 -4.91 2.61
C ALA A 48 4.54 -4.16 3.12
N ILE A 49 4.35 -2.90 2.72
CA ILE A 49 3.16 -2.13 3.09
C ILE A 49 1.90 -2.77 2.51
N ARG A 50 1.91 -3.19 1.24
CA ARG A 50 0.76 -3.84 0.61
C ARG A 50 0.38 -5.12 1.34
N GLU A 51 1.33 -5.99 1.60
CA GLU A 51 1.10 -7.28 2.27
C GLU A 51 0.64 -7.08 3.71
N TYR A 52 1.25 -6.15 4.43
CA TYR A 52 0.82 -5.77 5.77
C TYR A 52 -0.62 -5.27 5.76
N LEU A 53 -0.93 -4.29 4.90
CA LEU A 53 -2.28 -3.75 4.78
C LEU A 53 -3.25 -4.84 4.36
N GLN A 54 -2.95 -5.67 3.36
CA GLN A 54 -3.84 -6.77 2.96
C GLN A 54 -4.09 -7.73 4.11
N LYS A 55 -3.06 -8.12 4.87
CA LYS A 55 -3.22 -8.99 6.04
C LYS A 55 -4.15 -8.38 7.09
N GLU A 56 -3.95 -7.10 7.41
CA GLU A 56 -4.78 -6.39 8.37
C GLU A 56 -6.19 -6.15 7.83
N TYR A 57 -6.34 -5.68 6.58
CA TYR A 57 -7.62 -5.41 5.93
C TYR A 57 -8.48 -6.65 5.76
N SER A 58 -7.88 -7.78 5.36
CA SER A 58 -8.61 -9.02 5.07
C SER A 58 -9.15 -9.71 6.32
N VAL A 59 -8.53 -9.52 7.49
CA VAL A 59 -8.90 -10.23 8.71
C VAL A 59 -9.54 -9.29 9.75
N ASN A 60 -9.03 -8.06 9.86
CA ASN A 60 -9.40 -7.16 10.94
C ASN A 60 -10.35 -6.04 10.49
N LEU A 61 -10.21 -5.46 9.29
CA LEU A 61 -11.03 -4.30 8.91
C LEU A 61 -12.43 -4.62 8.36
N GLU A 62 -12.63 -5.78 7.73
CA GLU A 62 -13.99 -6.25 7.38
C GLU A 62 -14.81 -6.52 8.66
N LEU A 63 -14.18 -7.09 9.69
CA LEU A 63 -14.79 -7.34 10.99
C LEU A 63 -15.06 -6.04 11.79
N LEU A 64 -14.27 -4.98 11.57
CA LEU A 64 -14.36 -3.70 12.27
C LEU A 64 -15.21 -2.64 11.55
N GLU A 65 -15.92 -3.00 10.48
CA GLU A 65 -16.77 -2.08 9.69
C GLU A 65 -16.05 -0.80 9.19
N PHE A 66 -14.73 -0.85 9.02
CA PHE A 66 -13.90 0.34 8.83
C PHE A 66 -14.16 1.12 7.52
N PHE A 67 -14.93 0.54 6.60
CA PHE A 67 -15.31 1.15 5.31
C PHE A 67 -16.79 1.52 5.22
N LYS A 68 -17.53 1.47 6.33
CA LYS A 68 -18.99 1.73 6.32
C LYS A 68 -19.31 3.18 5.98
N ASP A 69 -18.38 4.10 6.20
CA ASP A 69 -18.53 5.54 5.93
C ASP A 69 -18.15 5.95 4.49
N GLU A 70 -17.60 5.06 3.65
CA GLU A 70 -17.37 5.33 2.21
C GLU A 70 -18.56 4.91 1.32
N LYS A 71 -19.71 4.59 1.94
CA LYS A 71 -20.96 4.23 1.27
C LYS A 71 -22.08 5.24 1.54
N GLU A 72 -21.76 6.53 1.62
CA GLU A 72 -22.75 7.58 1.38
C GLU A 72 -22.23 8.51 0.28
N ASP A 73 -23.09 8.67 -0.73
CA ASP A 73 -23.06 9.48 -1.97
C ASP A 73 -22.39 8.91 -3.24
#